data_AF-H2XNK6-F1
#
_entry.id   AF-H2XNK6-F1
#
_cell.length_a   1.000
_cell.length_b   1.000
_cell.length_c   1.000
_cell.angle_alpha   90.00
_cell.angle_beta   90.00
_cell.angle_gamma   90.00
#
_symmetry.space_group_name_H-M   'P 1'
#
loop_
_entity.id
_entity.type
_entity.pdbx_description
1 polymer ?
#
loop_
_entity_poly.entity_id
_entity_poly.type
_entity_poly.pdbx_seq_one_letter_code
_entity_poly.pdbx_strand_id
1 'polypeptide(L)'
;MERQFLELLNFNINVPSSVYAKYYFDLRSLADSNNLSFPCEPLSKERARKLEATSNSCQNKFRDTNPTIRRSHSADQLTNTLNNSIVIS
;
A
#
# COMPACT_ATOMS: atom_id res chain seq x y z
N MET A 1 -3.01 17.92 -1.66
CA MET A 1 -3.44 17.08 -0.51
C MET A 1 -2.23 16.48 0.18
N GLU A 2 -1.54 15.48 -0.39
CA GLU A 2 -0.38 14.83 0.29
C GLU A 2 0.80 15.78 0.58
N ARG A 3 1.20 16.62 -0.40
CA ARG A 3 2.32 17.56 -0.23
C ARG A 3 2.10 18.62 0.86
N GLN A 4 0.89 19.18 0.94
CA GLN A 4 0.52 20.18 1.95
C GLN A 4 0.49 19.57 3.36
N PHE A 5 0.09 18.30 3.47
CA PHE A 5 0.10 17.58 4.75
C PHE A 5 1.53 17.31 5.23
N LEU A 6 2.42 16.92 4.32
CA LEU A 6 3.83 16.70 4.62
C LEU A 6 4.56 17.99 5.01
N GLU A 7 4.20 19.12 4.39
CA GLU A 7 4.69 20.45 4.77
C GLU A 7 4.23 20.85 6.19
N LEU A 8 2.97 20.58 6.56
CA LEU A 8 2.46 20.81 7.92
C LEU A 8 3.18 19.96 8.98
N LEU A 9 3.52 18.72 8.64
CA LEU A 9 4.32 17.84 9.50
C LEU A 9 5.80 18.25 9.57
N ASN A 10 6.22 19.19 8.70
CA ASN A 10 7.61 19.57 8.51
C ASN A 10 8.51 18.33 8.34
N PHE A 11 8.07 17.39 7.49
CA PHE A 11 8.71 16.09 7.37
C PHE A 11 10.13 16.24 6.81
N ASN A 12 11.08 15.52 7.40
CA ASN A 12 12.46 15.48 6.92
C ASN A 12 12.72 14.10 6.29
N ILE A 13 13.05 14.08 5.00
CA ILE A 13 13.48 12.85 4.31
C ILE A 13 14.99 12.60 4.42
N ASN A 14 15.76 13.61 4.80
CA ASN A 14 17.21 13.56 4.89
C ASN A 14 17.68 13.08 6.27
N VAL A 15 16.97 12.09 6.82
CA VAL A 15 17.31 11.50 8.12
C VAL A 15 18.40 10.45 7.92
N PRO A 16 19.51 10.49 8.69
CA PRO A 16 20.53 9.44 8.60
C PRO A 16 19.95 8.06 8.84
N SER A 17 20.45 7.05 8.12
CA SER A 17 19.90 5.69 8.16
C SER A 17 19.84 5.11 9.58
N SER A 18 20.82 5.42 10.44
CA SER A 18 20.86 4.98 11.83
C SER A 18 19.71 5.57 12.67
N VAL A 19 19.41 6.85 12.47
CA VAL A 19 18.32 7.56 13.15
C VAL A 19 16.97 7.02 12.68
N TYR A 20 16.82 6.83 11.37
CA TYR A 20 15.62 6.21 10.80
C TYR A 20 15.41 4.80 11.37
N ALA A 21 16.45 3.97 11.38
CA ALA A 21 16.39 2.61 11.90
C ALA A 21 15.95 2.58 13.37
N LYS A 22 16.55 3.44 14.22
CA LYS A 22 16.15 3.56 15.63
C LYS A 22 14.65 3.83 15.77
N TYR A 23 14.14 4.86 15.11
CA TYR A 23 12.72 5.20 15.21
C TYR A 23 11.80 4.16 14.59
N TYR A 24 12.21 3.50 13.51
CA TYR A 24 11.46 2.38 12.93
C TYR A 24 11.26 1.25 13.94
N PHE A 25 12.32 0.84 14.65
CA PHE A 25 12.23 -0.22 15.67
C PHE A 25 11.42 0.22 16.90
N ASP A 26 11.58 1.48 17.33
CA ASP A 26 10.78 2.05 18.42
C ASP A 26 9.27 2.00 18.07
N LEU A 27 8.91 2.43 16.87
CA LEU A 27 7.52 2.40 16.38
C LEU A 27 6.99 0.98 16.20
N ARG A 28 7.83 0.04 15.74
CA ARG A 28 7.43 -1.37 15.60
C ARG A 28 7.11 -2.00 16.95
N SER A 29 7.99 -1.79 17.94
CA SER A 29 7.79 -2.27 19.31
C SER A 29 6.52 -1.69 19.93
N LEU A 30 6.26 -0.41 19.68
CA LEU A 30 5.03 0.26 20.12
C LEU A 30 3.78 -0.33 19.44
N ALA A 31 3.83 -0.61 18.15
CA ALA A 31 2.70 -1.23 17.44
C ALA A 31 2.42 -2.65 17.93
N ASP A 32 3.47 -3.45 18.16
CA ASP A 32 3.35 -4.82 18.65
C ASP A 32 2.70 -4.86 20.04
N SER A 33 3.07 -3.94 20.94
CA SER A 33 2.43 -3.82 22.27
C SER A 33 0.95 -3.38 22.21
N ASN A 34 0.52 -2.76 21.11
CA ASN A 34 -0.86 -2.31 20.91
C ASN A 34 -1.68 -3.24 20.00
N ASN A 35 -1.19 -4.43 19.67
CA ASN A 35 -1.81 -5.36 18.71
C ASN A 35 -2.05 -4.73 17.31
N LEU A 36 -1.27 -3.71 16.97
CA LEU A 36 -1.27 -3.05 15.65
C LEU A 36 -0.15 -3.61 14.75
N SER A 37 0.37 -4.78 15.08
CA SER A 37 1.47 -5.41 14.36
C SER A 37 1.11 -5.63 12.90
N PHE A 38 1.88 -5.06 11.97
CA PHE A 38 1.72 -5.38 10.56
C PHE A 38 2.07 -6.85 10.33
N PRO A 39 1.36 -7.56 9.44
CA PRO A 39 1.70 -8.94 9.08
C PRO A 39 3.16 -9.03 8.63
N CYS A 40 3.97 -9.79 9.37
CA CYS A 40 5.37 -10.00 9.02
C CYS A 40 5.51 -10.88 7.77
N GLU A 41 4.52 -11.74 7.53
CA GLU A 41 4.48 -12.62 6.38
C GLU A 41 3.87 -11.93 5.16
N PRO A 42 4.50 -12.05 3.97
CA PRO A 42 3.85 -11.65 2.73
C PRO A 42 2.49 -12.35 2.61
N LEU A 43 1.53 -11.72 1.94
CA LEU A 43 0.21 -12.33 1.75
C LEU A 43 0.36 -13.69 1.07
N SER A 44 -0.30 -14.71 1.61
CA SER A 44 -0.47 -15.97 0.89
C SER A 44 -1.15 -15.71 -0.46
N LYS A 45 -0.88 -16.55 -1.47
CA LYS A 45 -1.51 -16.42 -2.81
C LYS A 45 -3.04 -16.34 -2.72
N GLU A 46 -3.62 -17.11 -1.80
CA GLU A 46 -5.05 -17.09 -1.56
C GLU A 46 -5.54 -15.76 -0.96
N ARG A 47 -4.85 -15.26 0.07
CA ARG A 47 -5.18 -13.99 0.73
C ARG A 47 -5.02 -12.82 -0.23
N ALA A 48 -3.96 -12.82 -1.04
CA ALA A 48 -3.72 -11.82 -2.08
C ALA A 48 -4.87 -11.82 -3.10
N ARG A 49 -5.25 -12.98 -3.62
CA ARG A 49 -6.37 -13.11 -4.56
C ARG A 49 -7.70 -12.64 -3.96
N LYS A 50 -7.99 -12.97 -2.69
CA LYS A 50 -9.19 -12.49 -1.99
C LYS A 50 -9.19 -10.96 -1.86
N LEU A 51 -8.04 -10.37 -1.54
CA LEU A 51 -7.87 -8.93 -1.42
C LEU A 51 -8.08 -8.22 -2.76
N GLU A 52 -7.49 -8.75 -3.83
CA GLU A 52 -7.67 -8.23 -5.20
C GLU A 52 -9.15 -8.27 -5.64
N ALA A 53 -9.85 -9.39 -5.40
CA ALA A 53 -11.27 -9.51 -5.70
C ALA A 53 -12.12 -8.48 -4.92
N THR A 54 -11.79 -8.26 -3.64
CA THR A 54 -12.48 -7.28 -2.79
C THR A 54 -12.22 -5.86 -3.27
N SER A 55 -10.96 -5.53 -3.55
CA SER A 55 -10.53 -4.22 -4.09
C SER A 55 -11.23 -3.90 -5.41
N ASN A 56 -11.25 -4.85 -6.35
CA ASN A 56 -11.92 -4.70 -7.64
C ASN A 56 -13.43 -4.50 -7.49
N SER A 57 -14.09 -5.26 -6.58
CA SER A 57 -15.52 -5.09 -6.31
C SER A 57 -15.83 -3.70 -5.74
N CYS A 58 -15.05 -3.25 -4.76
CA CYS A 58 -15.18 -1.90 -4.20
C CYS A 58 -14.96 -0.82 -5.26
N GLN A 59 -13.94 -0.98 -6.10
CA GLN A 59 -13.63 -0.05 -7.17
C GLN A 59 -14.76 0.06 -8.19
N ASN A 60 -15.37 -1.06 -8.60
CA ASN A 60 -16.48 -1.06 -9.54
C ASN A 60 -17.68 -0.28 -8.98
N LYS A 61 -18.05 -0.53 -7.72
CA LYS A 61 -19.11 0.24 -7.04
C LYS A 61 -18.80 1.74 -6.99
N PHE A 62 -17.54 2.09 -6.79
CA PHE A 62 -17.11 3.49 -6.74
C PHE A 62 -17.12 4.16 -8.12
N ARG A 63 -16.81 3.42 -9.19
CA ARG A 63 -16.94 3.89 -10.57
C ARG A 63 -18.40 4.09 -10.98
N ASP A 64 -19.29 3.20 -10.55
CA ASP A 64 -20.73 3.31 -10.83
C ASP A 64 -21.34 4.54 -10.15
N THR A 65 -20.83 4.91 -8.97
CA THR A 65 -21.30 6.07 -8.20
C THR A 65 -20.58 7.37 -8.54
N ASN A 66 -19.30 7.32 -8.95
CA ASN A 66 -18.49 8.48 -9.31
C ASN A 66 -17.64 8.19 -10.57
N PRO A 67 -18.22 8.32 -11.78
CA PRO A 67 -17.57 7.94 -13.04
C PRO A 67 -16.36 8.83 -13.43
N THR A 68 -16.18 9.97 -12.76
CA THR A 68 -15.08 10.91 -12.99
C THR A 68 -13.78 10.50 -12.31
N ILE A 69 -13.82 9.58 -11.35
CA ILE A 69 -12.63 9.14 -10.60
C ILE A 69 -11.87 8.09 -11.41
N ARG A 70 -10.68 8.48 -11.87
CA ARG A 70 -9.75 7.63 -12.63
C ARG A 70 -8.60 7.17 -11.75
N ARG A 71 -8.18 5.91 -11.93
CA ARG A 71 -6.95 5.38 -11.31
C ARG A 71 -5.72 6.10 -11.87
N SER A 72 -4.65 6.18 -11.07
CA SER A 72 -3.34 6.59 -11.55
C SER A 72 -2.76 5.51 -12.47
N HIS A 73 -2.22 5.91 -13.62
CA HIS A 73 -1.67 5.01 -14.64
C HIS A 73 -0.57 4.07 -14.13
N SER A 74 0.14 4.45 -13.06
CA SER A 74 1.17 3.62 -12.42
C SER A 74 0.63 2.32 -11.82
N ALA A 75 -0.62 2.31 -11.35
CA ALA A 75 -1.24 1.12 -10.76
C ALA A 75 -1.71 0.12 -11.83
N ASP A 76 -2.13 0.61 -13.00
CA ASP A 76 -2.63 -0.23 -14.09
C ASP A 76 -1.49 -1.05 -14.71
N GLN A 77 -0.27 -0.49 -14.75
CA GLN A 77 0.90 -1.14 -15.33
C GLN A 77 1.30 -2.42 -14.57
N LEU A 78 1.18 -2.41 -13.24
CA LEU A 78 1.45 -3.58 -12.39
C LEU A 78 0.46 -4.72 -12.62
N THR A 79 -0.82 -4.40 -12.80
CA THR A 79 -1.86 -5.41 -13.06
C THR A 79 -1.67 -6.07 -14.44
N ASN A 80 -1.27 -5.29 -15.44
CA ASN A 80 -1.03 -5.80 -16.79
C ASN A 80 0.23 -6.67 -16.86
N THR A 81 1.28 -6.32 -16.12
CA THR A 81 2.51 -7.13 -16.05
C THR A 81 2.31 -8.46 -15.32
N LEU A 82 1.49 -8.51 -14.26
CA LEU A 82 1.20 -9.75 -13.54
C LEU A 82 0.41 -10.74 -14.40
N ASN A 83 -0.56 -10.24 -15.18
CA ASN A 83 -1.34 -11.06 -16.11
C ASN A 83 -0.49 -11.66 -17.24
N ASN A 84 0.53 -10.94 -17.73
CA ASN A 84 1.46 -11.46 -18.74
C ASN A 84 2.50 -12.44 -18.17
N SER A 85 2.88 -12.31 -16.89
CA SER A 85 3.90 -13.18 -16.27
C SER A 85 3.41 -14.57 -15.83
N ILE A 86 2.10 -14.82 -15.85
CA ILE A 86 1.51 -16.13 -15.46
C ILE A 86 1.39 -17.07 -16.67
N VAL A 87 1.69 -16.60 -17.89
CA VAL A 87 1.82 -17.47 -19.08
C VAL A 87 3.31 -17.74 -19.33
N ILE A 88 3.88 -18.68 -18.57
CA ILE A 88 5.08 -19.38 -19.01
C ILE A 88 4.76 -20.88 -18.93
N SER A 89 4.81 -21.50 -20.10
CA SER A 89 4.54 -22.91 -20.41
C SER A 89 5.38 -23.90 -19.62
#